data_AF-A0A9W5WZ07-F1
#
_entry.id   AF-A0A9W5WZ07-F1
#
_cell.length_a   1.000
_cell.length_b   1.000
_cell.length_c   1.000
_cell.angle_alpha   90.00
_cell.angle_beta   90.00
_cell.angle_gamma   90.00
#
_symmetry.space_group_name_H-M   'P 1'
#
loop_
_entity.id
_entity.type
_entity.pdbx_description
1 polymer ?
#
loop_
_entity_poly.entity_id
_entity_poly.type
_entity_poly.pdbx_seq_one_letter_code
_entity_poly.pdbx_strand_id
1 'polypeptide(L)'
;MRALLAHLIGALDRIAALGSGRDPFSVTEAPVEDDRWSHAWRQSARRAAAVWSHDAVLEQPMALPWIEGSGAEVLASYFSEVTVHTWDLATATGQQPEWDDTVVAAALQGARRILPAENRRALYEQISAARGFDEVAVPFAEAVPIDGDARAIERLVAWCGRDPGRRSGAVIDH
;
A
#
# COMPACT_ATOMS: atom_id res chain seq x y z
N MET A 1 15.38 -4.21 -0.21
CA MET A 1 15.32 -2.86 0.39
C MET A 1 15.27 -1.74 -0.65
N ARG A 2 16.26 -1.57 -1.54
CA ARG A 2 16.24 -0.52 -2.59
C ARG A 2 14.94 -0.50 -3.41
N ALA A 3 14.51 -1.66 -3.92
CA ALA A 3 13.25 -1.77 -4.67
C ALA A 3 12.02 -1.33 -3.85
N LEU A 4 11.94 -1.73 -2.57
CA LEU A 4 10.84 -1.33 -1.69
C LEU A 4 10.82 0.19 -1.42
N LEU A 5 11.99 0.82 -1.27
CA LEU A 5 12.10 2.27 -1.11
C LEU A 5 11.65 3.02 -2.38
N ALA A 6 12.12 2.57 -3.55
CA ALA A 6 11.70 3.13 -4.83
C ALA A 6 10.18 2.97 -5.04
N HIS A 7 9.64 1.80 -4.69
CA HIS A 7 8.23 1.51 -4.76
C HIS A 7 7.38 2.40 -3.85
N LEU A 8 7.79 2.57 -2.58
CA LEU A 8 7.13 3.47 -1.63
C LEU A 8 7.14 4.93 -2.09
N ILE A 9 8.22 5.40 -2.71
CA ILE A 9 8.30 6.74 -3.33
C ILE A 9 7.33 6.83 -4.52
N GLY A 10 7.31 5.82 -5.39
CA GLY A 10 6.38 5.73 -6.50
C GLY A 10 4.92 5.72 -6.05
N ALA A 11 4.59 5.01 -4.97
CA ALA A 11 3.25 5.02 -4.38
C ALA A 11 2.83 6.43 -3.95
N LEU A 12 3.72 7.21 -3.32
CA LEU A 12 3.44 8.62 -3.00
C LEU A 12 3.22 9.48 -4.25
N ASP A 13 3.97 9.23 -5.31
CA ASP A 13 3.80 9.96 -6.58
C ASP A 13 2.50 9.57 -7.30
N ARG A 14 2.06 8.31 -7.20
CA ARG A 14 0.72 7.86 -7.65
C ARG A 14 -0.40 8.54 -6.88
N ILE A 15 -0.27 8.61 -5.55
CA ILE A 15 -1.22 9.32 -4.68
C ILE A 15 -1.31 10.80 -5.07
N ALA A 16 -0.17 11.45 -5.31
CA ALA A 16 -0.15 12.85 -5.75
C ALA A 16 -0.76 13.04 -7.15
N ALA A 17 -0.50 12.12 -8.10
CA ALA A 17 -1.08 12.14 -9.43
C ALA A 17 -2.61 12.02 -9.38
N LEU A 18 -3.12 11.03 -8.64
CA LEU A 18 -4.55 10.78 -8.47
C LEU A 18 -5.28 12.02 -7.94
N GLY A 19 -4.82 12.59 -6.82
CA GLY A 19 -5.47 13.76 -6.24
C GLY A 19 -5.35 15.04 -7.09
N SER A 20 -4.41 15.07 -8.04
CA SER A 20 -4.27 16.15 -9.03
C SER A 20 -5.10 15.93 -10.29
N GLY A 21 -5.92 14.87 -10.35
CA GLY A 21 -6.70 14.48 -11.53
C GLY A 21 -5.86 13.91 -12.68
N ARG A 22 -4.62 13.51 -12.42
CA ARG A 22 -3.77 12.81 -13.40
C ARG A 22 -3.92 11.29 -13.25
N ASP A 23 -3.58 10.57 -14.30
CA ASP A 23 -3.58 9.10 -14.29
C ASP A 23 -2.47 8.55 -13.36
N PRO A 24 -2.79 7.87 -12.24
CA PRO A 24 -1.79 7.26 -11.37
C PRO A 24 -1.04 6.10 -12.05
N PHE A 25 -1.60 5.45 -13.07
CA PHE A 25 -0.93 4.35 -13.79
C PHE A 25 0.15 4.82 -14.75
N SER A 26 0.16 6.11 -15.09
CA SER A 26 1.24 6.74 -15.86
C SER A 26 2.53 6.97 -15.06
N VAL A 27 2.49 6.82 -13.72
CA VAL A 27 3.65 7.03 -12.84
C VAL A 27 4.60 5.84 -12.94
N THR A 28 5.79 6.08 -13.48
CA THR A 28 6.89 5.11 -13.51
C THR A 28 7.73 5.21 -12.24
N GLU A 29 7.99 4.06 -11.61
CA GLU A 29 8.93 3.97 -10.50
C GLU A 29 10.36 4.13 -11.03
N ALA A 30 11.10 5.09 -10.46
CA ALA A 30 12.49 5.33 -10.81
C ALA A 30 13.41 4.80 -9.69
N PRO A 31 14.56 4.18 -10.03
CA PRO A 31 15.57 3.87 -9.04
C PRO A 31 16.09 5.16 -8.40
N VAL A 32 16.34 5.10 -7.09
CA VAL A 32 16.86 6.23 -6.31
C VAL A 32 18.25 5.89 -5.81
N GLU A 33 19.18 6.83 -5.93
CA GLU A 33 20.54 6.72 -5.39
C GLU A 33 20.50 6.52 -3.86
N ASP A 34 21.43 5.70 -3.34
CA ASP A 34 21.45 5.24 -1.95
C ASP A 34 21.56 6.38 -0.90
N ASP A 35 22.09 7.54 -1.27
CA ASP A 35 22.22 8.71 -0.40
C ASP A 35 21.06 9.73 -0.57
N ARG A 36 20.17 9.51 -1.55
CA ARG A 36 19.08 10.45 -1.88
C ARG A 36 17.68 9.98 -1.50
N TRP A 37 17.49 8.71 -1.11
CA TRP A 37 16.15 8.18 -0.81
C TRP A 37 15.40 9.01 0.25
N SER A 38 16.07 9.48 1.30
CA SER A 38 15.41 10.25 2.36
C SER A 38 14.90 11.60 1.87
N HIS A 39 15.64 12.23 0.95
CA HIS A 39 15.21 13.46 0.30
C HIS A 39 14.04 13.21 -0.64
N ALA A 40 14.15 12.19 -1.51
CA ALA A 40 13.11 11.81 -2.46
C ALA A 40 11.79 11.47 -1.75
N TRP A 41 11.84 10.65 -0.71
CA TRP A 41 10.69 10.34 0.15
C TRP A 41 10.03 11.60 0.71
N ARG A 42 10.80 12.49 1.35
CA ARG A 42 10.26 13.76 1.90
C ARG A 42 9.67 14.66 0.82
N GLN A 43 10.17 14.59 -0.41
CA GLN A 43 9.66 15.40 -1.51
C GLN A 43 8.33 14.84 -2.03
N SER A 44 8.27 13.54 -2.32
CA SER A 44 7.03 12.88 -2.77
C SER A 44 5.94 12.94 -1.70
N ALA A 45 6.29 12.75 -0.43
CA ALA A 45 5.34 12.83 0.69
C ALA A 45 4.74 14.24 0.82
N ARG A 46 5.56 15.29 0.67
CA ARG A 46 5.08 16.68 0.70
C ARG A 46 4.15 17.00 -0.48
N ARG A 47 4.46 16.50 -1.68
CA ARG A 47 3.59 16.66 -2.86
C ARG A 47 2.24 15.97 -2.64
N ALA A 48 2.26 14.71 -2.20
CA ALA A 48 1.04 13.98 -1.90
C ALA A 48 0.21 14.72 -0.83
N ALA A 49 0.81 15.08 0.31
CA ALA A 49 0.10 15.78 1.37
C ALA A 49 -0.51 17.11 0.93
N ALA A 50 0.21 17.90 0.12
CA ALA A 50 -0.29 19.19 -0.36
C ALA A 50 -1.48 19.08 -1.33
N VAL A 51 -1.52 18.02 -2.15
CA VAL A 51 -2.65 17.76 -3.05
C VAL A 51 -3.90 17.42 -2.23
N TRP A 52 -3.75 16.54 -1.25
CA TRP A 52 -4.85 16.00 -0.45
C TRP A 52 -5.24 16.85 0.77
N SER A 53 -4.58 18.00 0.99
CA SER A 53 -4.94 18.93 2.07
C SER A 53 -6.16 19.80 1.76
N HIS A 54 -6.72 19.70 0.55
CA HIS A 54 -7.91 20.45 0.15
C HIS A 54 -9.14 19.54 0.26
N ASP A 55 -10.06 19.87 1.17
CA ASP A 55 -11.27 19.06 1.44
C ASP A 55 -12.08 18.75 0.18
N ALA A 56 -12.13 19.68 -0.78
CA ALA A 56 -12.83 19.49 -2.04
C ALA A 56 -12.34 18.27 -2.84
N VAL A 57 -11.07 17.88 -2.69
CA VAL A 57 -10.47 16.69 -3.36
C VAL A 57 -10.97 15.40 -2.70
N LEU A 58 -11.23 15.41 -1.39
CA LEU A 58 -11.75 14.25 -0.66
C LEU A 58 -13.19 13.90 -1.04
N GLU A 59 -13.96 14.91 -1.46
CA GLU A 59 -15.35 14.72 -1.89
C GLU A 59 -15.49 14.37 -3.38
N GLN A 60 -14.43 14.57 -4.20
CA GLN A 60 -14.51 14.30 -5.64
C GLN A 60 -14.79 12.81 -5.91
N PRO A 61 -15.70 12.48 -6.84
CA PRO A 61 -15.80 11.13 -7.36
C PRO A 61 -14.49 10.70 -8.03
N MET A 62 -13.97 9.55 -7.65
CA MET A 62 -12.75 8.97 -8.20
C MET A 62 -12.92 7.47 -8.44
N ALA A 63 -12.20 6.96 -9.42
CA ALA A 63 -12.17 5.54 -9.72
C ALA A 63 -10.75 5.07 -10.06
N LEU A 64 -10.40 3.90 -9.54
CA LEU A 64 -9.31 3.04 -9.98
C LEU A 64 -9.93 1.77 -10.58
N PRO A 65 -9.17 0.91 -11.28
CA PRO A 65 -9.71 -0.28 -11.92
C PRO A 65 -10.48 -1.24 -11.01
N TRP A 66 -10.22 -1.21 -9.70
CA TRP A 66 -10.78 -2.10 -8.68
C TRP A 66 -11.59 -1.40 -7.58
N ILE A 67 -11.69 -0.06 -7.61
CA ILE A 67 -12.44 0.70 -6.60
C ILE A 67 -13.00 1.99 -7.19
N GLU A 68 -14.22 2.35 -6.81
CA GLU A 68 -14.85 3.63 -7.11
C GLU A 68 -15.43 4.19 -5.81
N GLY A 69 -15.43 5.52 -5.67
CA GLY A 69 -16.02 6.20 -4.53
C GLY A 69 -15.62 7.66 -4.45
N SER A 70 -15.79 8.27 -3.29
CA SER A 70 -15.22 9.59 -3.00
C SER A 70 -13.68 9.53 -2.97
N GLY A 71 -13.04 10.68 -3.15
CA GLY A 71 -11.59 10.80 -3.06
C GLY A 71 -11.04 10.28 -1.74
N ALA A 72 -11.75 10.51 -0.63
CA ALA A 72 -11.42 9.95 0.68
C ALA A 72 -11.40 8.41 0.68
N GLU A 73 -12.39 7.77 0.05
CA GLU A 73 -12.50 6.32 0.00
C GLU A 73 -11.43 5.68 -0.88
N VAL A 74 -11.11 6.31 -2.02
CA VAL A 74 -10.04 5.85 -2.90
C VAL A 74 -8.67 6.09 -2.24
N LEU A 75 -8.45 7.25 -1.60
CA LEU A 75 -7.22 7.54 -0.84
C LEU A 75 -7.00 6.53 0.30
N ALA A 76 -8.06 6.17 1.03
CA ALA A 76 -7.96 5.18 2.11
C ALA A 76 -7.45 3.81 1.64
N SER A 77 -7.67 3.45 0.36
CA SER A 77 -7.10 2.22 -0.22
C SER A 77 -5.57 2.24 -0.33
N TYR A 78 -4.97 3.43 -0.45
CA TYR A 78 -3.51 3.59 -0.43
C TYR A 78 -2.92 3.54 0.99
N PHE A 79 -3.74 3.63 2.03
CA PHE A 79 -3.23 3.54 3.40
C PHE A 79 -2.70 2.14 3.69
N SER A 80 -3.33 1.09 3.15
CA SER A 80 -2.78 -0.27 3.27
C SER A 80 -1.44 -0.39 2.56
N GLU A 81 -1.29 0.21 1.38
CA GLU A 81 -0.04 0.19 0.62
C GLU A 81 1.12 0.76 1.45
N VAL A 82 0.97 2.00 1.92
CA VAL A 82 2.03 2.69 2.67
C VAL A 82 2.28 2.01 4.02
N THR A 83 1.22 1.61 4.73
CA THR A 83 1.34 1.05 6.09
C THR A 83 1.98 -0.34 6.06
N VAL A 84 1.54 -1.22 5.15
CA VAL A 84 2.09 -2.59 5.03
C VAL A 84 3.54 -2.56 4.58
N HIS A 85 3.91 -1.70 3.62
CA HIS A 85 5.30 -1.59 3.20
C HIS A 85 6.20 -0.88 4.22
N THR A 86 5.64 -0.01 5.05
CA THR A 86 6.35 0.50 6.24
C THR A 86 6.62 -0.64 7.23
N TRP A 87 5.65 -1.55 7.42
CA TRP A 87 5.86 -2.75 8.25
C TRP A 87 6.90 -3.69 7.65
N ASP A 88 6.86 -3.93 6.32
CA ASP A 88 7.87 -4.75 5.63
C ASP A 88 9.28 -4.19 5.87
N LEU A 89 9.44 -2.86 5.78
CA LEU A 89 10.71 -2.19 6.05
C LEU A 89 11.13 -2.28 7.53
N ALA A 90 10.20 -2.04 8.45
CA ALA A 90 10.47 -2.12 9.88
C ALA A 90 10.93 -3.53 10.29
N THR A 91 10.21 -4.56 9.83
CA THR A 91 10.55 -5.97 10.04
C THR A 91 11.92 -6.32 9.46
N ALA A 92 12.20 -5.92 8.21
CA ALA A 92 13.49 -6.20 7.56
C ALA A 92 14.69 -5.50 8.22
N THR A 93 14.44 -4.45 9.01
CA THR A 93 15.48 -3.65 9.68
C THR A 93 15.47 -3.81 11.20
N GLY A 94 14.62 -4.68 11.75
CA GLY A 94 14.49 -4.90 13.19
C GLY A 94 13.89 -3.73 13.96
N GLN A 95 13.26 -2.76 13.29
CA GLN A 95 12.60 -1.62 13.92
C GLN A 95 11.20 -2.00 14.40
N GLN A 96 10.75 -1.33 15.47
CA GLN A 96 9.41 -1.49 16.03
C GLN A 96 8.75 -0.11 16.20
N PRO A 97 8.28 0.50 15.11
CA PRO A 97 7.61 1.79 15.20
C PRO A 97 6.31 1.68 15.99
N GLU A 98 5.92 2.79 16.62
CA GLU A 98 4.56 2.94 17.13
C GLU A 98 3.60 3.14 15.96
N TRP A 99 2.42 2.51 16.05
CA TRP A 99 1.40 2.57 15.02
C TRP A 99 0.22 3.39 15.52
N ASP A 100 -0.29 4.29 14.68
CA ASP A 100 -1.55 4.97 14.93
C ASP A 100 -2.72 4.02 14.59
N ASP A 101 -3.46 3.60 15.61
CA ASP A 101 -4.58 2.66 15.46
C ASP A 101 -5.68 3.17 14.52
N THR A 102 -5.85 4.49 14.42
CA THR A 102 -6.83 5.11 13.50
C THR A 102 -6.38 4.93 12.06
N VAL A 103 -5.09 5.19 11.78
CA VAL A 103 -4.50 4.98 10.45
C VAL A 103 -4.53 3.50 10.06
N VAL A 104 -4.17 2.61 10.99
CA VAL A 104 -4.18 1.16 10.74
C VAL A 104 -5.59 0.63 10.52
N ALA A 105 -6.59 1.11 11.27
CA ALA A 105 -7.98 0.74 11.05
C ALA A 105 -8.48 1.19 9.67
N ALA A 106 -8.17 2.43 9.25
CA ALA A 106 -8.50 2.93 7.93
C ALA A 106 -7.80 2.12 6.82
N ALA A 107 -6.53 1.78 7.00
CA ALA A 107 -5.77 0.92 6.09
C ALA A 107 -6.42 -0.47 5.94
N LEU A 108 -6.85 -1.10 7.05
CA LEU A 108 -7.51 -2.41 7.00
C LEU A 108 -8.87 -2.35 6.29
N GLN A 109 -9.64 -1.29 6.52
CA GLN A 109 -10.91 -1.08 5.80
C GLN A 109 -10.68 -0.86 4.30
N GLY A 110 -9.68 -0.03 3.94
CA GLY A 110 -9.27 0.17 2.55
C GLY A 110 -8.85 -1.14 1.88
N ALA A 111 -8.01 -1.94 2.54
CA ALA A 111 -7.57 -3.23 2.04
C ALA A 111 -8.73 -4.20 1.81
N ARG A 112 -9.72 -4.26 2.71
CA ARG A 112 -10.90 -5.13 2.57
C ARG A 112 -11.81 -4.75 1.41
N ARG A 113 -11.79 -3.49 0.97
CA ARG A 113 -12.58 -3.05 -0.18
C ARG A 113 -11.98 -3.51 -1.51
N ILE A 114 -10.65 -3.60 -1.59
CA ILE A 114 -9.94 -3.89 -2.85
C ILE A 114 -9.44 -5.35 -2.92
N LEU A 115 -9.28 -6.01 -1.77
CA LEU A 115 -8.79 -7.38 -1.68
C LEU A 115 -9.89 -8.30 -1.13
N PRO A 116 -10.40 -9.27 -1.90
CA PRO A 116 -11.20 -10.35 -1.32
C PRO A 116 -10.36 -11.18 -0.34
N ALA A 117 -11.01 -11.95 0.53
CA ALA A 117 -10.31 -12.83 1.48
C ALA A 117 -9.46 -13.90 0.77
N GLU A 118 -9.99 -14.44 -0.33
CA GLU A 118 -9.43 -15.54 -1.11
C GLU A 118 -9.58 -15.24 -2.62
N ASN A 119 -8.87 -16.01 -3.45
CA ASN A 119 -8.94 -15.97 -4.92
C ASN A 119 -8.60 -14.59 -5.52
N ARG A 120 -7.68 -13.86 -4.90
CA ARG A 120 -7.23 -12.53 -5.35
C ARG A 120 -6.67 -12.59 -6.75
N ARG A 121 -5.88 -13.63 -7.06
CA ARG A 121 -5.31 -13.81 -8.40
C ARG A 121 -6.38 -13.80 -9.49
N ALA A 122 -7.43 -14.61 -9.34
CA ALA A 122 -8.51 -14.71 -10.32
C ALA A 122 -9.25 -13.38 -10.50
N LEU A 123 -9.48 -12.64 -9.42
CA LEU A 123 -10.07 -11.30 -9.49
C LEU A 123 -9.19 -10.33 -10.28
N TYR A 124 -7.89 -10.26 -9.97
CA TYR A 124 -6.98 -9.33 -10.63
C TYR A 124 -6.65 -9.74 -12.08
N GLU A 125 -6.74 -11.03 -12.43
CA GLU A 125 -6.74 -11.49 -13.83
C GLU A 125 -7.92 -10.90 -14.62
N GLN A 126 -9.13 -10.95 -14.06
CA GLN A 126 -10.32 -10.35 -14.68
C GLN A 126 -10.20 -8.84 -14.82
N ILE A 127 -9.73 -8.15 -13.77
CA ILE A 127 -9.50 -6.70 -13.80
C ILE A 127 -8.47 -6.34 -14.89
N SER A 128 -7.35 -7.07 -14.96
CA SER A 128 -6.28 -6.81 -15.94
C SER A 128 -6.79 -7.03 -17.36
N ALA A 129 -7.51 -8.11 -17.62
CA ALA A 129 -8.11 -8.41 -18.91
C ALA A 129 -9.13 -7.34 -19.34
N ALA A 130 -10.01 -6.90 -18.42
CA ALA A 130 -10.98 -5.85 -18.69
C ALA A 130 -10.35 -4.48 -19.01
N ARG A 131 -9.10 -4.26 -18.59
CA ARG A 131 -8.35 -3.02 -18.82
C ARG A 131 -7.33 -3.12 -19.96
N GLY A 132 -7.11 -4.31 -20.50
CA GLY A 132 -6.09 -4.54 -21.53
C GLY A 132 -4.66 -4.44 -20.99
N PHE A 133 -4.44 -4.79 -19.71
CA PHE A 133 -3.09 -4.91 -19.17
C PHE A 133 -2.49 -6.27 -19.54
N ASP A 134 -1.26 -6.26 -20.05
CA ASP A 134 -0.53 -7.47 -20.45
C ASP A 134 -0.07 -8.30 -19.24
N GLU A 135 0.17 -7.64 -18.10
CA GLU A 135 0.62 -8.28 -16.86
C GLU A 135 -0.43 -8.16 -15.75
N VAL A 136 -0.58 -9.24 -14.99
CA VAL A 136 -1.45 -9.28 -13.82
C VAL A 136 -0.63 -9.00 -12.57
N ALA A 137 -0.76 -7.78 -12.06
CA ALA A 137 -0.19 -7.38 -10.78
C ALA A 137 -1.24 -7.54 -9.67
N VAL A 138 -1.07 -8.54 -8.81
CA VAL A 138 -1.86 -8.69 -7.58
C VAL A 138 -1.17 -7.86 -6.49
N PRO A 139 -1.83 -6.84 -5.89
CA PRO A 139 -1.16 -5.94 -4.94
C PRO A 139 -0.60 -6.66 -3.71
N PHE A 140 -1.34 -7.64 -3.18
CA PHE A 140 -0.97 -8.39 -1.99
C PHE A 140 -1.32 -9.88 -2.13
N ALA A 141 -0.51 -10.74 -1.50
CA ALA A 141 -0.75 -12.19 -1.42
C ALA A 141 -2.04 -12.51 -0.64
N GLU A 142 -2.51 -13.75 -0.67
CA GLU A 142 -3.71 -14.18 0.04
C GLU A 142 -3.63 -13.93 1.56
N ALA A 143 -4.78 -13.72 2.19
CA ALA A 143 -4.83 -13.47 3.63
C ALA A 143 -4.26 -14.66 4.42
N VAL A 144 -3.47 -14.35 5.44
CA VAL A 144 -2.95 -15.34 6.41
C VAL A 144 -3.88 -15.38 7.62
N PRO A 145 -4.24 -16.57 8.14
CA PRO A 145 -5.04 -16.68 9.37
C PRO A 145 -4.35 -16.00 10.56
N ILE A 146 -5.14 -15.29 11.36
CA ILE A 146 -4.66 -14.64 12.58
C ILE A 146 -5.80 -14.53 13.61
N ASP A 147 -5.45 -14.52 14.89
CA ASP A 147 -6.42 -14.34 15.97
C ASP A 147 -7.10 -12.97 15.90
N GLY A 148 -8.40 -12.94 16.26
CA GLY A 148 -9.21 -11.72 16.16
C GLY A 148 -8.81 -10.62 17.15
N ASP A 149 -8.15 -10.98 18.25
CA ASP A 149 -7.64 -10.08 19.28
C ASP A 149 -6.17 -9.67 19.06
N ALA A 150 -5.52 -10.17 18.00
CA ALA A 150 -4.18 -9.73 17.59
C ALA A 150 -4.14 -8.21 17.35
N ARG A 151 -2.95 -7.60 17.43
CA ARG A 151 -2.80 -6.14 17.30
C ARG A 151 -3.32 -5.67 15.94
N ALA A 152 -3.80 -4.42 15.88
CA ALA A 152 -4.38 -3.88 14.65
C ALA A 152 -3.45 -4.00 13.43
N ILE A 153 -2.15 -3.70 13.61
CA ILE A 153 -1.15 -3.82 12.55
C ILE A 153 -0.96 -5.27 12.09
N GLU A 154 -0.98 -6.23 13.02
CA GLU A 154 -0.82 -7.66 12.73
C GLU A 154 -1.99 -8.17 11.89
N ARG A 155 -3.22 -7.75 12.22
CA ARG A 155 -4.41 -8.07 11.43
C ARG A 155 -4.37 -7.47 10.02
N LEU A 156 -3.88 -6.23 9.88
CA LEU A 156 -3.69 -5.59 8.58
C LEU A 156 -2.69 -6.36 7.71
N VAL A 157 -1.49 -6.62 8.23
CA VAL A 157 -0.45 -7.28 7.42
C VAL A 157 -0.82 -8.73 7.12
N ALA A 158 -1.50 -9.42 8.04
CA ALA A 158 -2.07 -10.75 7.80
C ALA A 158 -3.12 -10.73 6.68
N TRP A 159 -4.03 -9.75 6.68
CA TRP A 159 -4.97 -9.57 5.58
C TRP A 159 -4.25 -9.31 4.24
N CYS A 160 -3.10 -8.65 4.26
CA CYS A 160 -2.24 -8.39 3.10
C CYS A 160 -1.18 -9.50 2.85
N GLY A 161 -1.37 -10.68 3.45
CA GLY A 161 -0.62 -11.89 3.17
C GLY A 161 0.77 -11.99 3.80
N ARG A 162 1.05 -11.20 4.84
CA ARG A 162 2.26 -11.33 5.67
C ARG A 162 1.95 -12.22 6.87
N ASP A 163 2.96 -12.94 7.34
CA ASP A 163 2.90 -13.69 8.58
C ASP A 163 3.60 -12.89 9.70
N PRO A 164 2.87 -12.23 10.61
CA PRO A 164 3.48 -11.47 11.70
C PRO A 164 4.14 -12.36 12.78
N GLY A 165 3.81 -13.66 12.82
CA GLY A 165 4.37 -14.62 13.77
C GLY A 165 5.73 -15.18 13.34
N ARG A 166 6.02 -15.21 12.03
CA ARG A 166 7.34 -15.55 11.50
C ARG A 166 8.33 -14.40 11.69
N ARG A 167 8.93 -14.32 12.88
CA ARG A 167 10.20 -13.61 13.04
C ARG A 167 11.23 -14.27 12.13
N SER A 168 11.91 -13.50 11.27
CA SER A 168 13.02 -14.00 10.45
C SER A 168 14.14 -14.52 11.36
N GLY A 169 14.08 -15.82 11.65
CA GLY A 169 15.03 -16.57 12.45
C GLY A 169 15.13 -17.97 11.87
N ALA A 170 15.60 -18.09 10.63
CA ALA A 170 16.17 -19.34 10.18
C ALA A 170 17.57 -19.44 10.81
N VAL A 171 17.64 -20.22 11.88
CA VAL A 171 18.87 -20.73 12.49
C VAL A 171 19.70 -21.40 11.39
N ILE A 172 20.96 -21.01 11.28
CA ILE A 172 21.98 -21.77 10.55
C ILE A 172 22.28 -22.98 11.43
N ASP A 173 21.85 -24.18 11.01
CA ASP A 173 22.39 -25.41 11.56
C ASP A 173 23.81 -25.62 11.00
N HIS A 174 24.72 -25.91 11.93
CA HIS A 174 26.15 -26.16 11.73
C HIS A 174 26.44 -27.50 11.06
#